data_AF-J3PFS7-F1
#
_entry.id   AF-J3PFS7-F1
#
_cell.length_a   1.000
_cell.length_b   1.000
_cell.length_c   1.000
_cell.angle_alpha   90.00
_cell.angle_beta   90.00
_cell.angle_gamma   90.00
#
_symmetry.space_group_name_H-M   'P 1'
#
loop_
_entity.id
_entity.type
_entity.pdbx_description
1 polymer ?
#
loop_
_entity_poly.entity_id
_entity_poly.type
_entity_poly.pdbx_seq_one_letter_code
_entity_poly.pdbx_strand_id
1 'polypeptide(L)'
;MPDRCRDVANGQKADFPGGPYGIEVFNVHYADCDTAWVMCRHNQAEISREQMIDLFGRMPVRMRQWIRLIIGNPDYGDVWLWGDAQNYPTLWVHEMAHALDYQAAPGPTRLSSSQRWLDAYNNDAAISDGYAAKDQKENFAQETVIALFDTVVPGGIGTVVPNWAVIYNQHSTVRSALGDNLVPGGRCGARKPDAGIVCMGPAAPCGQRQVGQRASPTIATAVVKVSRMPPPEGPGVLAADGERFWQ
;
A
#
# COMPACT_ATOMS: atom_id res chain seq x y z
N MET A 1 13.64 -2.37 -16.92
CA MET A 1 12.91 -1.93 -15.72
C MET A 1 11.46 -1.64 -16.09
N PRO A 2 10.50 -1.63 -15.16
CA PRO A 2 9.16 -1.13 -15.43
C PRO A 2 9.15 0.31 -15.94
N ASP A 3 8.31 0.62 -16.92
CA ASP A 3 8.10 1.94 -17.51
C ASP A 3 7.80 3.00 -16.46
N ARG A 4 6.89 2.69 -15.54
CA ARG A 4 6.49 3.60 -14.48
C ARG A 4 7.63 3.90 -13.50
N CYS A 5 8.52 2.95 -13.20
CA CYS A 5 9.71 3.22 -12.39
C CYS A 5 10.63 4.22 -13.06
N ARG A 6 10.85 4.06 -14.37
CA ARG A 6 11.64 5.01 -15.15
C ARG A 6 10.98 6.38 -15.16
N ASP A 7 9.67 6.44 -15.39
CA ASP A 7 8.94 7.69 -15.59
C ASP A 7 8.90 8.51 -14.30
N VAL A 8 8.66 7.87 -13.16
CA VAL A 8 8.74 8.50 -11.83
C VAL A 8 10.14 9.05 -11.58
N ALA A 9 11.19 8.22 -11.77
CA ALA A 9 12.57 8.66 -11.57
C ALA A 9 13.00 9.80 -12.50
N ASN A 10 12.47 9.83 -13.73
CA ASN A 10 12.71 10.90 -14.67
C ASN A 10 11.96 12.19 -14.28
N GLY A 11 10.75 12.07 -13.76
CA GLY A 11 9.93 13.21 -13.33
C GLY A 11 10.51 13.96 -12.13
N GLN A 12 11.37 13.30 -11.35
CA GLN A 12 11.93 13.84 -10.11
C GLN A 12 13.46 13.90 -10.11
N LYS A 13 14.08 14.08 -11.28
CA LYS A 13 15.56 14.20 -11.38
C LYS A 13 16.16 15.30 -10.50
N ALA A 14 15.38 16.34 -10.16
CA ALA A 14 15.82 17.40 -9.28
C ALA A 14 16.10 16.87 -7.86
N ASP A 15 15.27 15.94 -7.40
CA ASP A 15 15.34 15.32 -6.08
C ASP A 15 16.12 13.99 -6.12
N PHE A 16 16.31 13.40 -7.31
CA PHE A 16 17.02 12.13 -7.55
C PHE A 16 18.22 12.26 -8.49
N PRO A 17 19.39 12.64 -7.95
CA PRO A 17 20.65 12.55 -8.68
C PRO A 17 20.88 11.12 -9.21
N GLY A 18 20.98 10.98 -10.54
CA GLY A 18 21.10 9.69 -11.22
C GLY A 18 19.79 9.19 -11.85
N GLY A 19 18.65 9.75 -11.46
CA GLY A 19 17.33 9.46 -12.01
C GLY A 19 17.07 7.95 -12.11
N PRO A 20 16.60 7.43 -13.27
CA PRO A 20 16.27 6.01 -13.40
C PRO A 20 17.47 5.06 -13.24
N TYR A 21 18.71 5.55 -13.33
CA TYR A 21 19.91 4.71 -13.12
C TYR A 21 20.20 4.44 -11.64
N GLY A 22 19.58 5.19 -10.73
CA GLY A 22 19.64 4.94 -9.28
C GLY A 22 18.65 3.86 -8.80
N ILE A 23 17.86 3.26 -9.69
CA ILE A 23 16.82 2.29 -9.34
C ILE A 23 17.35 0.86 -9.34
N GLU A 24 17.21 0.18 -8.21
CA GLU A 24 17.23 -1.29 -8.10
C GLU A 24 15.85 -1.83 -8.46
N VAL A 25 15.79 -2.83 -9.35
CA VAL A 25 14.56 -3.57 -9.66
C VAL A 25 14.72 -5.01 -9.21
N PHE A 26 13.76 -5.50 -8.44
CA PHE A 26 13.77 -6.86 -7.92
C PHE A 26 12.38 -7.49 -7.96
N ASN A 27 12.35 -8.83 -7.99
CA ASN A 27 11.11 -9.61 -8.00
C ASN A 27 10.89 -10.25 -6.64
N VAL A 28 9.65 -10.22 -6.16
CA VAL A 28 9.25 -10.80 -4.87
C VAL A 28 8.12 -11.78 -5.09
N HIS A 29 8.34 -13.02 -4.70
CA HIS A 29 7.32 -14.06 -4.78
C HIS A 29 6.77 -14.37 -3.38
N TYR A 30 5.47 -14.15 -3.20
CA TYR A 30 4.76 -14.49 -1.97
C TYR A 30 4.03 -15.82 -2.17
N ALA A 31 4.03 -16.67 -1.14
CA ALA A 31 3.46 -18.02 -1.23
C ALA A 31 1.94 -18.06 -1.51
N ASP A 32 1.25 -16.95 -1.28
CA ASP A 32 -0.19 -16.79 -1.50
C ASP A 32 -0.56 -16.29 -2.91
N CYS A 33 0.41 -16.13 -3.80
CA CYS A 33 0.20 -15.65 -5.16
C CYS A 33 1.13 -16.36 -6.16
N ASP A 34 0.57 -16.89 -7.25
CA ASP A 34 1.36 -17.67 -8.21
C ASP A 34 2.32 -16.80 -9.06
N THR A 35 2.14 -15.47 -9.05
CA THR A 35 2.99 -14.53 -9.79
C THR A 35 3.76 -13.64 -8.83
N ALA A 36 5.05 -13.44 -9.10
CA ALA A 36 5.87 -12.49 -8.36
C ALA A 36 5.45 -11.04 -8.64
N TRP A 37 5.67 -10.14 -7.68
CA TRP A 37 5.61 -8.70 -7.90
C TRP A 37 6.97 -8.15 -8.29
N VAL A 38 6.96 -7.23 -9.24
CA VAL A 38 8.12 -6.39 -9.53
C VAL A 38 8.08 -5.20 -8.59
N MET A 39 9.20 -4.91 -7.94
CA MET A 39 9.38 -3.74 -7.10
C MET A 39 10.56 -2.91 -7.61
N CYS A 40 10.49 -1.60 -7.43
CA CYS A 40 11.54 -0.66 -7.75
C CYS A 40 11.92 0.13 -6.50
N ARG A 41 13.21 0.26 -6.24
CA ARG A 41 13.70 1.04 -5.11
C ARG A 41 14.82 1.96 -5.58
N HIS A 42 14.66 3.26 -5.39
CA HIS A 42 15.76 4.19 -5.61
C HIS A 42 16.82 3.98 -4.53
N ASN A 43 18.10 4.08 -4.88
CA ASN A 43 19.21 3.85 -3.95
C ASN A 43 19.21 4.82 -2.74
N GLN A 44 18.61 6.00 -2.90
CA GLN A 44 18.41 7.00 -1.84
C GLN A 44 17.10 6.84 -1.06
N ALA A 45 16.22 5.89 -1.41
CA ALA A 45 15.01 5.66 -0.64
C ALA A 45 15.36 5.25 0.79
N GLU A 46 14.70 5.86 1.78
CA GLU A 46 14.90 5.56 3.20
C GLU A 46 14.44 4.12 3.52
N ILE A 47 13.36 3.67 2.88
CA ILE A 47 12.87 2.31 3.00
C ILE A 47 13.84 1.31 2.34
N SER A 48 14.21 0.27 3.09
CA SER A 48 15.01 -0.85 2.58
C SER A 48 14.19 -1.80 1.72
N ARG A 49 14.88 -2.60 0.90
CA ARG A 49 14.27 -3.69 0.13
C ARG A 49 13.53 -4.67 1.02
N GLU A 50 14.14 -5.04 2.14
CA GLU A 50 13.58 -6.00 3.09
C GLU A 50 12.30 -5.47 3.74
N GLN A 51 12.24 -4.18 4.06
CA GLN A 51 11.03 -3.54 4.57
C GLN A 51 9.92 -3.45 3.53
N MET A 52 10.24 -3.14 2.27
CA MET A 52 9.25 -3.17 1.19
C MET A 52 8.62 -4.57 1.04
N ILE A 53 9.44 -5.62 1.15
CA ILE A 53 8.98 -7.01 1.11
C ILE A 53 8.09 -7.34 2.32
N ASP A 54 8.54 -7.00 3.52
CA ASP A 54 7.82 -7.32 4.76
C ASP A 54 6.48 -6.58 4.86
N LEU A 55 6.48 -5.26 4.67
CA LEU A 55 5.28 -4.44 4.82
C LEU A 55 4.24 -4.76 3.74
N PHE A 56 4.64 -4.91 2.49
CA PHE A 56 3.73 -5.36 1.44
C PHE A 56 3.20 -6.77 1.74
N GLY A 57 4.07 -7.70 2.17
CA GLY A 57 3.70 -9.07 2.50
C GLY A 57 2.68 -9.20 3.62
N ARG A 58 2.66 -8.26 4.57
CA ARG A 58 1.68 -8.19 5.66
C ARG A 58 0.29 -7.76 5.20
N MET A 59 0.17 -7.13 4.04
CA MET A 59 -1.12 -6.67 3.51
C MET A 59 -1.96 -7.87 3.01
N PRO A 60 -3.30 -7.81 3.17
CA PRO A 60 -4.18 -8.85 2.64
C PRO A 60 -3.88 -9.13 1.16
N VAL A 61 -3.74 -10.41 0.80
CA VAL A 61 -3.40 -10.80 -0.59
C VAL A 61 -4.41 -10.30 -1.60
N ARG A 62 -5.69 -10.25 -1.20
CA ARG A 62 -6.78 -9.72 -2.03
C ARG A 62 -6.71 -8.20 -2.18
N MET A 63 -6.08 -7.49 -1.27
CA MET A 63 -5.73 -6.08 -1.44
C MET A 63 -4.55 -5.93 -2.43
N ARG A 64 -3.48 -6.72 -2.21
CA ARG A 64 -2.26 -6.68 -3.02
C ARG A 64 -2.46 -6.97 -4.50
N GLN A 65 -3.44 -7.79 -4.86
CA GLN A 65 -3.67 -8.17 -6.27
C GLN A 65 -4.05 -6.98 -7.17
N TRP A 66 -4.52 -5.87 -6.58
CA TRP A 66 -4.83 -4.63 -7.29
C TRP A 66 -3.61 -3.72 -7.49
N ILE A 67 -2.49 -4.06 -6.85
CA ILE A 67 -1.22 -3.33 -6.95
C ILE A 67 -0.33 -4.00 -7.97
N ARG A 68 0.03 -3.25 -9.02
CA ARG A 68 0.88 -3.74 -10.13
C ARG A 68 2.35 -3.56 -9.84
N LEU A 69 2.70 -2.46 -9.19
CA LEU A 69 4.07 -2.02 -9.00
C LEU A 69 4.20 -1.35 -7.63
N ILE A 70 5.30 -1.61 -6.94
CA ILE A 70 5.65 -0.93 -5.69
C ILE A 70 6.92 -0.16 -5.98
N ILE A 71 6.92 1.13 -5.66
CA ILE A 71 8.07 2.01 -5.87
C ILE A 71 8.46 2.62 -4.54
N GLY A 72 9.62 2.24 -4.02
CA GLY A 72 10.28 2.92 -2.91
C GLY A 72 11.09 4.08 -3.46
N ASN A 73 10.60 5.30 -3.28
CA ASN A 73 11.27 6.52 -3.68
C ASN A 73 11.25 7.47 -2.47
N PRO A 74 12.22 8.37 -2.31
CA PRO A 74 12.12 9.42 -1.29
C PRO A 74 10.86 10.28 -1.46
N ASP A 75 10.23 10.24 -2.64
CA ASP A 75 9.03 10.96 -2.98
C ASP A 75 8.39 10.21 -4.17
N TYR A 76 7.14 9.72 -4.03
CA TYR A 76 6.22 9.27 -5.11
C TYR A 76 6.36 7.84 -5.80
N GLY A 77 5.31 6.96 -5.82
CA GLY A 77 5.23 5.54 -6.32
C GLY A 77 3.96 4.92 -7.02
N ASP A 78 3.27 3.86 -6.54
CA ASP A 78 1.93 3.34 -7.03
C ASP A 78 1.12 2.91 -5.78
N VAL A 79 1.83 2.23 -4.86
CA VAL A 79 1.83 2.55 -3.44
C VAL A 79 2.96 3.57 -3.23
N TRP A 80 2.68 4.76 -2.69
CA TRP A 80 3.63 5.88 -2.63
C TRP A 80 4.05 6.14 -1.18
N LEU A 81 5.24 5.70 -0.79
CA LEU A 81 5.64 5.74 0.61
C LEU A 81 6.59 6.91 0.86
N TRP A 82 6.21 7.79 1.79
CA TRP A 82 6.95 9.01 2.16
C TRP A 82 7.74 8.80 3.46
N GLY A 83 8.96 9.33 3.51
CA GLY A 83 9.79 9.37 4.73
C GLY A 83 10.00 8.01 5.40
N ASP A 84 9.95 7.99 6.73
CA ASP A 84 10.05 6.77 7.55
C ASP A 84 8.75 5.92 7.52
N ALA A 85 8.30 5.60 6.30
CA ALA A 85 7.22 4.67 6.02
C ALA A 85 7.48 3.24 6.54
N GLN A 86 8.69 2.99 7.06
CA GLN A 86 9.13 1.74 7.66
C GLN A 86 8.30 1.40 8.92
N ASN A 87 7.79 2.44 9.60
CA ASN A 87 7.14 2.30 10.90
C ASN A 87 5.59 2.29 10.85
N TYR A 88 4.98 2.51 9.68
CA TYR A 88 3.53 2.75 9.59
C TYR A 88 2.87 1.84 8.53
N PRO A 89 2.45 0.62 8.90
CA PRO A 89 1.61 -0.22 8.05
C PRO A 89 0.33 0.50 7.56
N THR A 90 -0.16 1.46 8.34
CA THR A 90 -1.31 2.31 7.98
C THR A 90 -1.06 3.14 6.72
N LEU A 91 0.16 3.64 6.51
CA LEU A 91 0.51 4.37 5.28
C LEU A 91 0.47 3.46 4.05
N TRP A 92 0.93 2.22 4.18
CA TRP A 92 0.84 1.26 3.08
C TRP A 92 -0.62 0.98 2.69
N VAL A 93 -1.49 0.84 3.69
CA VAL A 93 -2.92 0.60 3.48
C VAL A 93 -3.56 1.81 2.81
N HIS A 94 -3.24 3.03 3.27
CA HIS A 94 -3.69 4.28 2.69
C HIS A 94 -3.34 4.37 1.20
N GLU A 95 -2.08 4.15 0.88
CA GLU A 95 -1.57 4.25 -0.49
C GLU A 95 -2.15 3.16 -1.40
N MET A 96 -2.30 1.94 -0.89
CA MET A 96 -3.01 0.87 -1.61
C MET A 96 -4.47 1.23 -1.84
N ALA A 97 -5.13 1.90 -0.89
CA ALA A 97 -6.53 2.27 -1.00
C ALA A 97 -6.81 3.15 -2.22
N HIS A 98 -5.89 4.03 -2.64
CA HIS A 98 -6.05 4.79 -3.89
C HIS A 98 -6.17 3.91 -5.13
N ALA A 99 -5.52 2.74 -5.15
CA ALA A 99 -5.69 1.77 -6.23
C ALA A 99 -7.01 1.01 -6.11
N LEU A 100 -7.42 0.65 -4.89
CA LEU A 100 -8.69 -0.05 -4.65
C LEU A 100 -9.90 0.83 -4.97
N ASP A 101 -9.82 2.13 -4.69
CA ASP A 101 -10.84 3.14 -5.01
C ASP A 101 -11.26 3.09 -6.48
N TYR A 102 -10.28 2.90 -7.39
CA TYR A 102 -10.52 2.83 -8.82
C TYR A 102 -10.75 1.41 -9.35
N GLN A 103 -10.06 0.41 -8.79
CA GLN A 103 -9.97 -0.91 -9.42
C GLN A 103 -10.79 -2.00 -8.73
N ALA A 104 -10.93 -1.92 -7.41
CA ALA A 104 -11.57 -2.96 -6.60
C ALA A 104 -13.00 -2.59 -6.22
N ALA A 105 -13.25 -1.30 -5.95
CA ALA A 105 -14.57 -0.82 -5.64
C ALA A 105 -15.51 -0.94 -6.85
N PRO A 106 -16.78 -1.34 -6.65
CA PRO A 106 -17.70 -1.55 -7.75
C PRO A 106 -18.13 -0.22 -8.38
N GLY A 107 -18.04 -0.12 -9.70
CA GLY A 107 -18.54 1.04 -10.46
C GLY A 107 -17.69 1.35 -11.69
N PRO A 108 -18.16 2.28 -12.55
CA PRO A 108 -17.41 2.73 -13.72
C PRO A 108 -16.34 3.79 -13.39
N THR A 109 -16.38 4.36 -12.19
CA THR A 109 -15.47 5.41 -11.71
C THR A 109 -14.96 5.06 -10.32
N ARG A 110 -14.06 5.91 -9.79
CA ARG A 110 -13.66 5.87 -8.38
C ARG A 110 -14.88 5.88 -7.46
N LEU A 111 -14.85 5.10 -6.39
CA LEU A 111 -15.89 5.12 -5.38
C LEU A 111 -15.91 6.48 -4.68
N SER A 112 -14.74 7.03 -4.36
CA SER A 112 -14.56 8.35 -3.75
C SER A 112 -15.18 9.52 -4.55
N SER A 113 -15.42 9.34 -5.85
CA SER A 113 -16.11 10.32 -6.70
C SER A 113 -17.57 9.99 -6.97
N SER A 114 -18.08 8.89 -6.43
CA SER A 114 -19.45 8.42 -6.70
C SER A 114 -20.47 9.11 -5.79
N GLN A 115 -21.73 9.17 -6.24
CA GLN A 115 -22.82 9.70 -5.42
C GLN A 115 -23.00 8.89 -4.13
N ARG A 116 -22.84 7.56 -4.18
CA ARG A 116 -22.90 6.69 -3.01
C ARG A 116 -21.93 7.13 -1.92
N TRP A 117 -20.71 7.49 -2.29
CA TRP A 117 -19.71 7.97 -1.35
C TRP A 117 -20.05 9.37 -0.81
N LEU A 118 -20.44 10.29 -1.69
CA LEU A 118 -20.82 11.65 -1.29
C LEU A 118 -22.04 11.65 -0.36
N ASP A 119 -23.01 10.76 -0.58
CA ASP A 119 -24.16 10.59 0.30
C ASP A 119 -23.74 10.05 1.67
N ALA A 120 -22.80 9.10 1.71
CA ALA A 120 -22.26 8.59 2.97
C ALA A 120 -21.49 9.68 3.75
N TYR A 121 -20.62 10.41 3.05
CA TYR A 121 -19.90 11.56 3.58
C TYR A 121 -20.85 12.62 4.18
N ASN A 122 -21.90 12.98 3.46
CA ASN A 122 -22.87 14.00 3.92
C ASN A 122 -23.77 13.53 5.07
N ASN A 123 -23.86 12.23 5.33
CA ASN A 123 -24.64 11.67 6.43
C ASN A 123 -23.83 11.48 7.73
N ASP A 124 -22.51 11.64 7.66
CA ASP A 124 -21.64 11.58 8.83
C ASP A 124 -21.47 12.95 9.48
N ALA A 125 -21.29 12.93 10.81
CA ALA A 125 -21.10 14.15 11.59
C ALA A 125 -19.64 14.60 11.63
N ALA A 126 -18.70 13.79 11.13
CA ALA A 126 -17.28 14.07 11.12
C ALA A 126 -16.55 13.37 9.96
N ILE A 127 -15.23 13.61 9.91
CA ILE A 127 -14.25 12.95 9.06
C ILE A 127 -13.17 12.36 9.99
N SER A 128 -12.49 11.29 9.59
CA SER A 128 -11.52 10.58 10.43
C SER A 128 -10.43 11.47 11.04
N ASP A 129 -9.85 12.36 10.24
CA ASP A 129 -8.75 13.25 10.62
C ASP A 129 -8.60 14.42 9.63
N GLY A 130 -7.66 15.32 9.92
CA GLY A 130 -7.41 16.50 9.10
C GLY A 130 -6.80 16.20 7.72
N TYR A 131 -6.14 15.06 7.53
CA TYR A 131 -5.62 14.67 6.22
C TYR A 131 -6.74 14.15 5.32
N ALA A 132 -7.66 13.36 5.86
CA ALA A 132 -8.89 12.96 5.17
C ALA A 132 -9.73 14.15 4.71
N ALA A 133 -9.68 15.30 5.39
CA ALA A 133 -10.40 16.51 4.99
C ALA A 133 -9.82 17.20 3.73
N LYS A 134 -8.67 16.78 3.21
CA LYS A 134 -8.05 17.40 2.02
C LYS A 134 -8.91 17.28 0.78
N ASP A 135 -9.39 16.06 0.51
CA ASP A 135 -10.35 15.76 -0.55
C ASP A 135 -10.93 14.34 -0.37
N GLN A 136 -11.86 13.96 -1.26
CA GLN A 136 -12.58 12.69 -1.13
C GLN A 136 -11.73 11.44 -1.39
N LYS A 137 -10.66 11.51 -2.18
CA LYS A 137 -9.78 10.34 -2.41
C LYS A 137 -8.88 10.09 -1.20
N GLU A 138 -8.41 11.15 -0.54
CA GLU A 138 -7.63 11.04 0.71
C GLU A 138 -8.54 10.53 1.84
N ASN A 139 -9.79 11.02 1.89
CA ASN A 139 -10.79 10.55 2.84
C ASN A 139 -11.08 9.04 2.69
N PHE A 140 -11.36 8.59 1.46
CA PHE A 140 -11.56 7.17 1.18
C PHE A 140 -10.35 6.32 1.61
N ALA A 141 -9.13 6.83 1.38
CA ALA A 141 -7.91 6.14 1.75
C ALA A 141 -7.76 6.01 3.27
N GLN A 142 -8.05 7.06 4.05
CA GLN A 142 -8.05 7.00 5.52
C GLN A 142 -9.13 6.08 6.07
N GLU A 143 -10.35 6.15 5.53
CA GLU A 143 -11.44 5.25 5.93
C GLU A 143 -11.13 3.79 5.62
N THR A 144 -10.32 3.52 4.60
CA THR A 144 -9.81 2.16 4.32
C THR A 144 -8.82 1.67 5.37
N VAL A 145 -7.99 2.56 5.94
CA VAL A 145 -7.12 2.22 7.07
C VAL A 145 -7.97 1.80 8.27
N ILE A 146 -9.01 2.58 8.59
CA ILE A 146 -9.93 2.30 9.70
C ILE A 146 -10.68 0.99 9.46
N ALA A 147 -11.21 0.79 8.25
CA ALA A 147 -11.93 -0.43 7.87
C ALA A 147 -11.05 -1.70 7.97
N LEU A 148 -9.78 -1.61 7.59
CA LEU A 148 -8.84 -2.71 7.79
C LEU A 148 -8.56 -2.94 9.28
N PHE A 149 -8.30 -1.88 10.05
CA PHE A 149 -8.09 -1.98 11.49
C PHE A 149 -9.27 -2.68 12.17
N ASP A 150 -10.50 -2.29 11.85
CA ASP A 150 -11.74 -2.87 12.35
C ASP A 150 -11.88 -4.36 11.98
N THR A 151 -11.26 -4.78 10.87
CA THR A 151 -11.25 -6.17 10.40
C THR A 151 -10.21 -7.03 11.13
N VAL A 152 -9.05 -6.48 11.49
CA VAL A 152 -7.90 -7.26 11.99
C VAL A 152 -7.66 -7.14 13.50
N VAL A 153 -8.23 -6.12 14.15
CA VAL A 153 -8.08 -5.90 15.60
C VAL A 153 -9.35 -6.35 16.33
N PRO A 154 -9.25 -7.28 17.31
CA PRO A 154 -10.39 -7.68 18.12
C PRO A 154 -11.05 -6.48 18.82
N GLY A 155 -12.37 -6.34 18.64
CA GLY A 155 -13.14 -5.20 19.15
C GLY A 155 -13.10 -3.95 18.26
N GLY A 156 -12.23 -3.94 17.25
CA GLY A 156 -12.22 -2.95 16.18
C GLY A 156 -11.90 -1.52 16.62
N ILE A 157 -12.27 -0.54 15.78
CA ILE A 157 -11.94 0.87 16.01
C ILE A 157 -12.55 1.42 17.30
N GLY A 158 -13.67 0.87 17.75
CA GLY A 158 -14.34 1.24 19.00
C GLY A 158 -13.52 0.98 20.27
N THR A 159 -12.45 0.19 20.19
CA THR A 159 -11.51 0.00 21.31
C THR A 159 -10.56 1.17 21.52
N VAL A 160 -10.35 2.00 20.49
CA VAL A 160 -9.38 3.11 20.52
C VAL A 160 -10.09 4.47 20.40
N VAL A 161 -11.18 4.53 19.65
CA VAL A 161 -11.95 5.77 19.40
C VAL A 161 -13.41 5.55 19.81
N PRO A 162 -13.79 5.91 21.05
CA PRO A 162 -15.13 5.63 21.57
C PRO A 162 -16.28 6.27 20.77
N ASN A 163 -16.03 7.42 20.13
CA ASN A 163 -17.01 8.16 19.34
C ASN A 163 -16.97 7.83 17.84
N TRP A 164 -16.30 6.76 17.39
CA TRP A 164 -16.12 6.43 15.97
C TRP A 164 -17.42 6.37 15.15
N ALA A 165 -18.58 6.15 15.79
CA ALA A 165 -19.87 6.09 15.10
C ALA A 165 -20.23 7.39 14.34
N VAL A 166 -19.54 8.50 14.59
CA VAL A 166 -19.72 9.76 13.85
C VAL A 166 -19.21 9.72 12.40
N ILE A 167 -18.39 8.73 12.04
CA ILE A 167 -17.92 8.44 10.67
C ILE A 167 -18.51 7.12 10.11
N TYR A 168 -19.60 6.63 10.71
CA TYR A 168 -20.12 5.30 10.46
C TYR A 168 -20.47 5.06 8.98
N ASN A 169 -21.08 6.04 8.31
CA ASN A 169 -21.59 5.86 6.95
C ASN A 169 -20.44 5.72 5.94
N GLN A 170 -19.41 6.55 6.06
CA GLN A 170 -18.19 6.47 5.25
C GLN A 170 -17.49 5.13 5.48
N HIS A 171 -17.22 4.79 6.75
CA HIS A 171 -16.59 3.53 7.14
C HIS A 171 -17.35 2.30 6.62
N SER A 172 -18.68 2.26 6.81
CA SER A 172 -19.54 1.18 6.34
C SER A 172 -19.56 1.07 4.81
N THR A 173 -19.51 2.21 4.12
CA THR A 173 -19.43 2.25 2.65
C THR A 173 -18.13 1.64 2.15
N VAL A 174 -16.98 1.97 2.77
CA VAL A 174 -15.69 1.34 2.44
C VAL A 174 -15.73 -0.17 2.70
N ARG A 175 -16.17 -0.59 3.89
CA ARG A 175 -16.25 -2.01 4.25
C ARG A 175 -17.13 -2.80 3.28
N SER A 176 -18.28 -2.25 2.91
CA SER A 176 -19.19 -2.87 1.95
C SER A 176 -18.59 -2.96 0.54
N ALA A 177 -17.88 -1.92 0.11
CA ALA A 177 -17.31 -1.87 -1.24
C ALA A 177 -16.08 -2.77 -1.39
N LEU A 178 -15.21 -2.80 -0.38
CA LEU A 178 -13.95 -3.54 -0.44
C LEU A 178 -14.10 -4.99 0.01
N GLY A 179 -15.02 -5.28 0.94
CA GLY A 179 -15.36 -6.64 1.37
C GLY A 179 -14.13 -7.50 1.66
N ASP A 180 -14.04 -8.64 0.99
CA ASP A 180 -12.95 -9.61 1.16
C ASP A 180 -11.55 -9.04 0.87
N ASN A 181 -11.42 -7.90 0.16
CA ASN A 181 -10.11 -7.27 -0.04
C ASN A 181 -9.47 -6.83 1.29
N LEU A 182 -10.26 -6.60 2.34
CA LEU A 182 -9.78 -6.22 3.68
C LEU A 182 -9.45 -7.43 4.57
N VAL A 183 -9.86 -8.64 4.17
CA VAL A 183 -9.74 -9.83 5.02
C VAL A 183 -8.37 -10.49 4.82
N PRO A 184 -7.55 -10.66 5.89
CA PRO A 184 -6.28 -11.36 5.79
C PRO A 184 -6.42 -12.82 5.33
N GLY A 185 -5.41 -13.30 4.62
CA GLY A 185 -5.35 -14.68 4.10
C GLY A 185 -6.04 -14.88 2.74
N GLY A 186 -6.05 -16.13 2.29
CA GLY A 186 -6.55 -16.52 0.96
C GLY A 186 -5.45 -16.62 -0.09
N ARG A 187 -5.83 -16.50 -1.36
CA ARG A 187 -4.91 -16.51 -2.52
C ARG A 187 -5.27 -15.38 -3.48
N CYS A 188 -4.31 -14.96 -4.28
CA CYS A 188 -4.56 -14.10 -5.44
C CYS A 188 -5.59 -14.72 -6.40
N GLY A 189 -6.57 -13.94 -6.83
CA GLY A 189 -7.54 -14.35 -7.85
C GLY A 189 -7.65 -13.37 -9.03
N ALA A 190 -7.24 -12.12 -8.84
CA ALA A 190 -7.45 -11.03 -9.80
C ALA A 190 -6.20 -10.18 -10.03
N ARG A 191 -4.99 -10.76 -9.87
CA ARG A 191 -3.75 -10.00 -10.03
C ARG A 191 -3.65 -9.42 -11.44
N LYS A 192 -3.51 -8.09 -11.52
CA LYS A 192 -3.33 -7.39 -12.80
C LYS A 192 -1.97 -7.74 -13.41
N PRO A 193 -1.84 -7.72 -14.76
CA PRO A 193 -0.55 -7.89 -15.42
C PRO A 193 0.48 -6.85 -14.97
N ASP A 194 1.75 -7.23 -14.99
CA ASP A 194 2.86 -6.33 -14.64
C ASP A 194 2.87 -5.07 -15.52
N ALA A 195 3.53 -4.03 -15.03
CA ALA A 195 3.81 -2.83 -15.81
C ALA A 195 4.68 -3.15 -17.05
N GLY A 196 4.62 -2.29 -18.08
CA GLY A 196 5.40 -2.48 -19.30
C GLY A 196 6.89 -2.41 -18.97
N ILE A 197 7.72 -3.27 -19.58
CA ILE A 197 9.17 -3.23 -19.36
C ILE A 197 9.82 -2.35 -20.43
N VAL A 198 10.61 -1.38 -19.97
CA VAL A 198 11.45 -0.51 -20.79
C VAL A 198 12.92 -0.82 -20.60
N CYS A 199 13.66 -0.63 -21.67
CA CYS A 199 15.11 -0.73 -21.67
C CYS A 199 15.76 0.56 -21.23
N MET A 200 16.83 0.42 -20.44
CA MET A 200 17.59 1.53 -19.91
C MET A 200 19.08 1.24 -20.01
N GLY A 201 19.81 2.21 -20.55
CA GLY A 201 21.26 2.14 -20.74
C GLY A 201 21.67 1.44 -22.05
N PRO A 202 22.91 1.71 -22.51
CA PRO A 202 23.43 1.20 -23.79
C PRO A 202 23.68 -0.32 -23.81
N ALA A 203 23.69 -0.97 -22.64
CA ALA A 203 23.91 -2.41 -22.50
C ALA A 203 22.61 -3.23 -22.35
N ALA A 204 21.43 -2.61 -22.38
CA ALA A 204 20.17 -3.32 -22.19
C ALA A 204 19.83 -4.20 -23.42
N PRO A 205 19.63 -5.53 -23.24
CA PRO A 205 19.31 -6.44 -24.35
C PRO A 205 17.82 -6.37 -24.69
N CYS A 206 17.40 -5.31 -25.37
CA CYS A 206 16.00 -5.11 -25.79
C CYS A 206 15.72 -5.92 -27.05
N GLY A 207 14.71 -6.80 -27.01
CA GLY A 207 14.27 -7.59 -28.17
C GLY A 207 14.45 -9.10 -28.02
N GLN A 208 15.13 -9.55 -26.96
CA GLN A 208 15.17 -10.96 -26.58
C GLN A 208 14.29 -11.12 -25.34
N ARG A 209 13.13 -11.76 -25.50
CA ARG A 209 12.24 -12.12 -24.39
C ARG A 209 13.01 -13.07 -23.46
N GLN A 210 13.70 -12.55 -22.46
CA GLN A 210 14.24 -13.35 -21.37
C GLN A 210 13.05 -13.76 -20.51
N VAL A 211 12.36 -14.81 -20.94
CA VAL A 211 11.52 -15.62 -20.06
C VAL A 211 12.44 -16.01 -18.91
N GLY A 212 12.21 -15.45 -17.72
CA GLY A 212 13.02 -15.76 -16.54
C GLY A 212 13.14 -17.28 -16.43
N GLN A 213 14.36 -17.78 -16.22
CA GLN A 213 14.57 -19.20 -15.98
C GLN A 213 13.62 -19.62 -14.87
N ARG A 214 12.79 -20.62 -15.15
CA ARG A 214 11.98 -21.30 -14.15
C ARG A 214 12.95 -21.70 -13.04
N ALA A 215 12.72 -21.20 -11.82
CA ALA A 215 13.58 -21.54 -10.69
C ALA A 215 13.69 -23.07 -10.60
N SER A 216 14.92 -23.59 -10.67
CA SER A 216 15.19 -24.99 -10.38
C SER A 216 14.75 -25.30 -8.95
N PRO A 217 14.16 -26.48 -8.69
CA PRO A 217 13.62 -26.84 -7.38
C PRO A 217 14.77 -27.23 -6.45
N THR A 218 15.58 -26.25 -6.04
CA THR A 218 16.53 -26.43 -4.96
C THR A 218 16.14 -25.48 -3.86
N ILE A 219 15.34 -26.01 -2.93
CA ILE A 219 14.90 -25.35 -1.70
C ILE A 219 16.15 -24.97 -0.91
N ALA A 220 16.52 -23.69 -0.94
CA ALA A 220 17.37 -23.12 0.11
C ALA A 220 16.45 -22.72 1.26
N THR A 221 16.30 -23.62 2.22
CA THR A 221 15.54 -23.39 3.45
C THR A 221 16.27 -22.35 4.31
N ALA A 222 16.07 -21.06 4.03
CA ALA A 222 16.44 -20.01 4.97
C ALA A 222 15.32 -19.91 6.02
N VAL A 223 15.47 -20.66 7.11
CA VAL A 223 14.62 -20.50 8.29
C VAL A 223 15.01 -19.17 8.95
N VAL A 224 14.26 -18.12 8.68
CA VAL A 224 14.35 -16.88 9.45
C VAL A 224 13.69 -17.13 10.81
N LYS A 225 14.49 -17.24 11.87
CA LYS A 225 14.00 -17.21 13.24
C LYS A 225 13.41 -15.82 13.51
N VAL A 226 12.09 -15.71 13.55
CA VAL A 226 11.39 -14.53 14.06
C VAL A 226 11.53 -14.55 15.58
N SER A 227 12.41 -13.70 16.12
CA SER A 227 12.44 -13.42 17.56
C SER A 227 11.21 -12.59 17.92
N ARG A 228 10.43 -13.05 18.90
CA ARG A 228 9.29 -12.29 19.45
C ARG A 228 9.80 -10.98 20.04
N MET A 229 9.23 -9.85 19.62
CA MET A 229 9.38 -8.60 20.35
C MET A 229 8.68 -8.71 21.72
N PRO A 230 9.26 -8.16 22.79
CA PRO A 230 8.60 -8.06 24.08
C PRO A 230 7.38 -7.11 23.99
N PRO A 231 6.34 -7.31 24.82
CA PRO A 231 5.15 -6.46 24.82
C PRO A 231 5.52 -5.02 25.23
N PRO A 232 4.85 -3.99 24.67
CA PRO A 232 5.03 -2.62 25.12
C PRO A 232 4.52 -2.48 26.56
N GLU A 233 5.34 -1.85 27.41
CA GLU A 233 5.03 -1.53 28.80
C GLU A 233 4.05 -0.35 28.88
N GLY A 234 2.90 -0.56 29.54
CA GLY A 234 2.18 0.44 30.35
C GLY A 234 1.48 1.62 29.66
N PRO A 235 0.42 2.20 30.28
CA PRO A 235 -0.48 3.15 29.62
C PRO A 235 0.06 4.58 29.68
N GLY A 236 0.43 5.13 28.53
CA GLY A 236 0.76 6.54 28.36
C GLY A 236 -0.49 7.40 28.26
N VAL A 237 -0.58 8.39 29.16
CA VAL A 237 -1.66 9.36 29.32
C VAL A 237 -1.80 10.27 28.09
N LEU A 238 -3.05 10.48 27.66
CA LEU A 238 -3.45 11.44 26.63
C LEU A 238 -3.08 12.86 27.06
N ALA A 239 -2.15 13.51 26.35
CA ALA A 239 -2.01 14.96 26.40
C ALA A 239 -3.07 15.56 25.45
N ALA A 240 -4.02 16.26 26.06
CA ALA A 240 -4.80 17.27 25.38
C ALA A 240 -3.83 18.34 24.89
N ASP A 241 -3.59 18.39 23.60
CA ASP A 241 -3.39 19.61 22.81
C ASP A 241 -3.27 19.20 21.34
N GLY A 242 -3.99 19.92 20.48
CA GLY A 242 -4.00 19.68 19.04
C GLY A 242 -2.59 19.78 18.45
N GLU A 243 -2.41 19.07 17.34
CA GLU A 243 -1.16 18.90 16.58
C GLU A 243 -0.24 17.77 17.04
N ARG A 244 -0.59 16.56 16.61
CA ARG A 244 0.26 15.60 15.88
C ARG A 244 -0.45 14.25 15.87
N PHE A 245 -1.29 14.06 14.88
CA PHE A 245 -1.67 12.72 14.42
C PHE A 245 -1.02 12.52 13.05
N TRP A 246 -0.06 11.61 13.01
CA TRP A 246 0.59 11.05 11.81
C TRP A 246 1.43 12.04 10.97
N GLN A 247 2.63 12.35 11.46
CA GLN A 247 3.80 12.72 10.64
C GLN A 247 4.96 11.80 11.02
#